data_AF-A0A812KHY5-F1
#
_entry.id   AF-A0A812KHY5-F1
#
_cell.length_a   1.000
_cell.length_b   1.000
_cell.length_c   1.000
_cell.angle_alpha   90.00
_cell.angle_beta   90.00
_cell.angle_gamma   90.00
#
_symmetry.space_group_name_H-M   'P 1'
#
loop_
_entity.id
_entity.type
_entity.pdbx_description
1 polymer ?
#
loop_
_entity_poly.entity_id
_entity_poly.type
_entity_poly.pdbx_seq_one_letter_code
_entity_poly.pdbx_strand_id
1 'polypeptide(L)'
;MQSPKKEEDDMLELGEELVAAAKRQYHKTASASSLVLSRLTSESSTVTNGSGAAHPRVESAEDPGLHDFVDAILHQGLDAEKLPHQLEKHIPELHPVWSPHNIFEQAGERERGSSSCISVLALVKNRYDIFTEPQGKNVKLKQSQWEELQELVTWIEPDAQQLQAVLVLLAIRALGKSKAVLQQLPVESRRPERAVVQVMNGYENVVPSVRWLTQRSQAYVEEALLTHELFNLAQMLQGENCPANVKQLREHIELKGDAVFRFYILFLLGFMSGLAAGNGSRFMNAKNADSTIGGIRMLQRLMNVNPTSIYWGYMGLRATKLKLPYNTPEDMVLVRLACLARIQDDRGYQTLKNSWQALGARERTSLTDHFLADGIEEPAWVFEFLPNCVANAQANPVVGLTALLDVLTDLLYNLRSFDKSGKPSLMLVDLSDMGEFIAAVQNRF
;
A
#
# COMPACT_ATOMS: atom_id res chain seq x y z
N MET A 1 -32.14 -0.52 -10.91
CA MET A 1 -30.82 -0.64 -10.24
C MET A 1 -30.15 -1.85 -10.85
N GLN A 2 -29.00 -1.66 -11.51
CA GLN A 2 -28.16 -2.79 -11.90
C GLN A 2 -27.52 -3.37 -10.63
N SER A 3 -27.23 -4.67 -10.62
CA SER A 3 -26.56 -5.32 -9.48
C SER A 3 -25.13 -4.77 -9.37
N PRO A 4 -24.59 -4.54 -8.16
CA PRO A 4 -23.19 -4.09 -7.97
C PRO A 4 -22.17 -4.96 -8.73
N LYS A 5 -22.44 -6.26 -8.86
CA LYS A 5 -21.60 -7.18 -9.64
C LYS A 5 -21.55 -6.84 -11.13
N LYS A 6 -22.66 -6.39 -11.71
CA LYS A 6 -22.72 -6.03 -13.12
C LYS A 6 -21.95 -4.73 -13.40
N GLU A 7 -22.07 -3.75 -12.51
CA GLU A 7 -21.29 -2.50 -12.62
C GLU A 7 -19.78 -2.80 -12.48
N GLU A 8 -19.36 -3.72 -11.62
CA GLU A 8 -17.96 -4.14 -11.54
C GLU A 8 -17.46 -4.87 -12.80
N ASP A 9 -18.28 -5.73 -13.40
CA ASP A 9 -17.95 -6.46 -14.64
C ASP A 9 -17.79 -5.51 -15.83
N ASP A 10 -18.75 -4.60 -16.03
CA ASP A 10 -18.74 -3.62 -17.12
C ASP A 10 -17.49 -2.70 -17.04
N MET A 11 -16.97 -2.45 -15.83
CA MET A 11 -15.80 -1.59 -15.60
C MET A 11 -14.47 -2.27 -15.87
N LEU A 12 -14.39 -3.60 -15.72
CA LEU A 12 -13.20 -4.35 -16.11
C LEU A 12 -13.02 -4.34 -17.63
N GLU A 13 -14.10 -4.57 -18.38
CA GLU A 13 -14.09 -4.59 -19.84
C GLU A 13 -13.75 -3.20 -20.42
N LEU A 14 -14.39 -2.15 -19.91
CA LEU A 14 -14.16 -0.79 -20.38
C LEU A 14 -12.73 -0.30 -20.13
N GLY A 15 -12.13 -0.69 -18.99
CA GLY A 15 -10.73 -0.37 -18.69
C GLY A 15 -9.75 -0.92 -19.73
N GLU A 16 -9.99 -2.13 -20.23
CA GLU A 16 -9.14 -2.73 -21.27
C GLU A 16 -9.28 -2.01 -22.61
N GLU A 17 -10.51 -1.73 -23.03
CA GLU A 17 -10.77 -1.13 -24.34
C GLU A 17 -10.17 0.27 -24.45
N LEU A 18 -10.28 1.07 -23.39
CA LEU A 18 -9.75 2.43 -23.35
C LEU A 18 -8.22 2.47 -23.35
N VAL A 19 -7.58 1.58 -22.59
CA VAL A 19 -6.12 1.45 -22.56
C VAL A 19 -5.61 0.90 -23.91
N ALA A 20 -6.30 -0.09 -24.48
CA ALA A 20 -5.99 -0.60 -25.81
C ALA A 20 -6.16 0.49 -26.89
N ALA A 21 -7.18 1.34 -26.79
CA ALA A 21 -7.39 2.47 -27.71
C ALA A 21 -6.27 3.51 -27.60
N ALA A 22 -5.83 3.85 -26.37
CA ALA A 22 -4.68 4.72 -26.13
C ALA A 22 -3.41 4.17 -26.80
N LYS A 23 -3.14 2.87 -26.60
CA LYS A 23 -1.98 2.17 -27.16
C LYS A 23 -1.98 2.12 -28.69
N ARG A 24 -3.15 1.96 -29.34
CA ARG A 24 -3.26 1.98 -30.81
C ARG A 24 -2.88 3.33 -31.41
N GLN A 25 -3.08 4.43 -30.68
CA GLN A 25 -2.68 5.76 -31.11
C GLN A 25 -1.16 5.93 -31.04
N TYR A 26 -0.51 5.32 -30.04
CA TYR A 26 0.93 5.35 -29.81
C TYR A 26 1.76 4.57 -30.84
N HIS A 27 1.31 3.38 -31.26
CA HIS A 27 2.04 2.59 -32.27
C HIS A 27 2.11 3.27 -33.64
N LYS A 28 1.18 4.18 -33.97
CA LYS A 28 1.24 4.98 -35.20
C LYS A 28 2.38 6.00 -35.19
N THR A 29 2.77 6.50 -34.02
CA THR A 29 3.84 7.49 -33.84
C THR A 29 5.22 6.87 -33.60
N ALA A 30 5.29 5.68 -32.98
CA ALA A 30 6.56 5.02 -32.65
C ALA A 30 7.26 4.34 -33.86
N SER A 31 6.55 4.11 -34.97
CA SER A 31 7.11 3.46 -36.19
C SER A 31 8.22 4.27 -36.91
N ALA A 32 8.49 5.51 -36.49
CA ALA A 32 9.41 6.42 -37.18
C ALA A 32 10.87 6.36 -36.69
N SER A 33 11.21 5.58 -35.66
CA SER A 33 12.57 5.65 -35.08
C SER A 33 12.98 4.36 -34.37
N SER A 34 13.74 3.49 -35.04
CA SER A 34 14.78 2.64 -34.41
C SER A 34 15.40 1.68 -35.43
N LEU A 35 16.72 1.77 -35.62
CA LEU A 35 17.54 0.80 -36.34
C LEU A 35 18.93 0.75 -35.65
N VAL A 36 19.35 -0.49 -35.34
CA VAL A 36 20.75 -0.99 -35.14
C VAL A 36 21.30 -1.18 -33.71
N LEU A 37 21.33 -2.47 -33.29
CA LEU A 37 22.38 -3.36 -32.70
C LEU A 37 23.45 -2.81 -31.72
N SER A 38 24.13 -3.56 -30.84
CA SER A 38 24.00 -4.84 -30.10
C SER A 38 25.34 -5.09 -29.32
N ARG A 39 25.30 -5.95 -28.27
CA ARG A 39 26.32 -6.95 -27.81
C ARG A 39 27.27 -6.71 -26.59
N LEU A 40 27.15 -7.68 -25.65
CA LEU A 40 28.15 -8.40 -24.79
C LEU A 40 28.70 -7.63 -23.55
N THR A 41 29.00 -8.20 -22.37
CA THR A 41 29.12 -9.58 -21.82
C THR A 41 29.16 -9.55 -20.28
N SER A 42 28.94 -10.73 -19.69
CA SER A 42 28.99 -11.16 -18.28
C SER A 42 30.33 -10.99 -17.56
N GLU A 43 30.33 -10.92 -16.21
CA GLU A 43 30.87 -11.98 -15.33
C GLU A 43 30.74 -11.68 -13.82
N SER A 44 30.80 -12.77 -13.06
CA SER A 44 30.45 -13.02 -11.66
C SER A 44 31.63 -12.79 -10.71
N SER A 45 31.39 -12.58 -9.41
CA SER A 45 32.03 -13.37 -8.34
C SER A 45 31.60 -13.01 -6.91
N THR A 46 31.59 -14.07 -6.13
CA THR A 46 31.23 -14.34 -4.72
C THR A 46 32.20 -13.76 -3.68
N VAL A 47 31.69 -13.38 -2.49
CA VAL A 47 32.47 -13.30 -1.24
C VAL A 47 31.64 -13.81 -0.04
N THR A 48 32.37 -14.34 0.93
CA THR A 48 32.12 -15.39 1.92
C THR A 48 31.53 -14.96 3.27
N ASN A 49 30.88 -15.94 3.93
CA ASN A 49 30.35 -15.94 5.30
C ASN A 49 31.40 -15.68 6.39
N GLY A 50 31.02 -14.89 7.40
CA GLY A 50 31.72 -14.71 8.66
C GLY A 50 30.82 -15.05 9.86
N SER A 51 31.34 -15.87 10.78
CA SER A 51 30.67 -16.45 11.95
C SER A 51 30.32 -15.42 13.03
N GLY A 52 29.04 -15.41 13.45
CA GLY A 52 28.55 -14.61 14.59
C GLY A 52 28.83 -15.28 15.94
N ALA A 53 29.40 -14.51 16.86
CA ALA A 53 29.61 -14.87 18.25
C ALA A 53 28.27 -14.89 19.01
N ALA A 54 28.09 -15.89 19.86
CA ALA A 54 26.89 -16.09 20.66
C ALA A 54 26.72 -14.98 21.71
N HIS A 55 25.60 -14.25 21.64
CA HIS A 55 25.16 -13.33 22.68
C HIS A 55 24.57 -14.10 23.89
N PRO A 56 24.64 -13.52 25.11
CA PRO A 56 24.13 -14.17 26.31
C PRO A 56 22.61 -14.27 26.27
N ARG A 57 22.07 -15.47 26.50
CA ARG A 57 20.64 -15.73 26.66
C ARG A 57 20.12 -15.00 27.88
N VAL A 58 19.27 -14.00 27.65
CA VAL A 58 18.37 -13.42 28.66
C VAL A 58 17.44 -14.52 29.15
N GLU A 59 17.22 -14.60 30.47
CA GLU A 59 16.26 -15.51 31.10
C GLU A 59 14.92 -15.47 30.35
N SER A 60 14.39 -16.65 30.01
CA SER A 60 13.24 -16.77 29.13
C SER A 60 12.01 -16.06 29.71
N ALA A 61 11.71 -14.86 29.21
CA ALA A 61 10.44 -14.20 29.56
C ALA A 61 9.28 -15.16 29.25
N GLU A 62 8.37 -15.32 30.20
CA GLU A 62 7.24 -16.24 30.11
C GLU A 62 6.32 -15.89 28.92
N ASP A 63 5.70 -16.90 28.30
CA ASP A 63 4.67 -16.67 27.27
C ASP A 63 3.50 -15.91 27.88
N PRO A 64 3.15 -14.72 27.35
CA PRO A 64 2.07 -13.92 27.90
C PRO A 64 0.69 -14.53 27.61
N GLY A 65 0.59 -15.63 26.87
CA GLY A 65 -0.67 -16.35 26.61
C GLY A 65 -1.47 -15.73 25.46
N LEU A 66 -0.80 -15.26 24.41
CA LEU A 66 -1.48 -14.63 23.26
C LEU A 66 -2.42 -15.63 22.55
N HIS A 67 -2.03 -16.90 22.47
CA HIS A 67 -2.87 -17.95 21.89
C HIS A 67 -4.18 -18.10 22.64
N ASP A 68 -4.12 -18.26 23.96
CA ASP A 68 -5.29 -18.40 24.83
C ASP A 68 -6.18 -17.15 24.78
N PHE A 69 -5.58 -15.97 24.67
CA PHE A 69 -6.32 -14.72 24.50
C PHE A 69 -7.10 -14.69 23.18
N VAL A 70 -6.46 -15.05 22.07
CA VAL A 70 -7.12 -15.13 20.75
C VAL A 70 -8.24 -16.18 20.78
N ASP A 71 -7.99 -17.34 21.37
CA ASP A 71 -8.98 -18.41 21.49
C ASP A 71 -10.17 -17.97 22.36
N ALA A 72 -9.91 -17.31 23.49
CA ALA A 72 -10.96 -16.76 24.35
C ALA A 72 -11.80 -15.72 23.60
N ILE A 73 -11.19 -14.82 22.82
CA ILE A 73 -11.95 -13.89 21.98
C ILE A 73 -12.81 -14.66 20.98
N LEU A 74 -12.24 -15.67 20.33
CA LEU A 74 -12.94 -16.45 19.32
C LEU A 74 -14.21 -17.12 19.89
N HIS A 75 -14.21 -17.51 21.16
CA HIS A 75 -15.34 -18.18 21.81
C HIS A 75 -16.26 -17.25 22.63
N GLN A 76 -15.73 -16.22 23.29
CA GLN A 76 -16.43 -15.43 24.31
C GLN A 76 -16.78 -14.01 23.85
N GLY A 77 -16.24 -13.55 22.72
CA GLY A 77 -16.49 -12.21 22.17
C GLY A 77 -15.47 -11.15 22.63
N LEU A 78 -15.81 -9.87 22.43
CA LEU A 78 -14.94 -8.72 22.75
C LEU A 78 -15.52 -7.82 23.83
N ASP A 79 -14.69 -7.47 24.81
CA ASP A 79 -14.96 -6.43 25.79
C ASP A 79 -14.19 -5.16 25.40
N ALA A 80 -14.91 -4.13 24.97
CA ALA A 80 -14.33 -2.90 24.43
C ALA A 80 -13.43 -2.17 25.42
N GLU A 81 -13.77 -2.20 26.71
CA GLU A 81 -13.06 -1.44 27.75
C GLU A 81 -11.74 -2.13 28.14
N LYS A 82 -11.74 -3.46 28.13
CA LYS A 82 -10.56 -4.26 28.51
C LYS A 82 -9.60 -4.51 27.35
N LEU A 83 -10.10 -4.47 26.12
CA LEU A 83 -9.36 -4.87 24.93
C LEU A 83 -7.99 -4.17 24.78
N PRO A 84 -7.85 -2.84 24.93
CA PRO A 84 -6.54 -2.19 24.82
C PRO A 84 -5.54 -2.73 25.84
N HIS A 85 -5.93 -2.85 27.10
CA HIS A 85 -5.07 -3.37 28.18
C HIS A 85 -4.72 -4.85 27.98
N GLN A 86 -5.65 -5.66 27.45
CA GLN A 86 -5.38 -7.05 27.12
C GLN A 86 -4.36 -7.16 25.99
N LEU A 87 -4.46 -6.34 24.94
CA LEU A 87 -3.47 -6.30 23.87
C LEU A 87 -2.08 -5.89 24.39
N GLU A 88 -2.00 -4.86 25.24
CA GLU A 88 -0.73 -4.41 25.84
C GLU A 88 -0.10 -5.49 26.74
N LYS A 89 -0.92 -6.31 27.39
CA LYS A 89 -0.48 -7.45 28.20
C LYS A 89 0.03 -8.62 27.34
N HIS A 90 -0.70 -8.96 26.27
CA HIS A 90 -0.44 -10.16 25.48
C HIS A 90 0.55 -9.93 24.32
N ILE A 91 0.80 -8.68 23.93
CA ILE A 91 1.72 -8.30 22.86
C ILE A 91 2.70 -7.25 23.41
N PRO A 92 3.91 -7.66 23.84
CA PRO A 92 4.88 -6.76 24.49
C PRO A 92 5.22 -5.51 23.67
N GLU A 93 5.18 -5.62 22.35
CA GLU A 93 5.47 -4.54 21.42
C GLU A 93 4.40 -3.44 21.44
N LEU A 94 3.25 -3.67 22.08
CA LEU A 94 2.23 -2.65 22.30
C LEU A 94 2.33 -2.00 23.68
N HIS A 95 3.21 -2.47 24.58
CA HIS A 95 3.31 -1.96 25.94
C HIS A 95 3.62 -0.44 25.99
N PRO A 96 2.91 0.35 26.80
CA PRO A 96 2.98 1.81 26.80
C PRO A 96 4.29 2.41 27.31
N VAL A 97 5.15 1.59 27.92
CA VAL A 97 6.44 2.06 28.47
C VAL A 97 7.62 1.32 27.88
N TRP A 98 7.49 0.02 27.65
CA TRP A 98 8.63 -0.88 27.36
C TRP A 98 8.61 -1.42 25.94
N SER A 99 7.65 -0.99 25.12
CA SER A 99 7.62 -1.41 23.72
C SER A 99 8.87 -0.93 22.98
N PRO A 100 9.35 -1.71 21.99
CA PRO A 100 10.43 -1.28 21.12
C PRO A 100 10.12 0.04 20.40
N HIS A 101 8.86 0.29 20.08
CA HIS A 101 8.42 1.58 19.52
C HIS A 101 8.78 2.75 20.43
N ASN A 102 8.57 2.65 21.73
CA ASN A 102 8.96 3.72 22.65
C ASN A 102 10.48 3.82 22.82
N ILE A 103 11.16 2.68 22.89
CA ILE A 103 12.63 2.62 22.99
C ILE A 103 13.27 3.33 21.79
N PHE A 104 12.69 3.20 20.60
CA PHE A 104 13.16 3.85 19.37
C PHE A 104 12.44 5.18 19.07
N GLU A 105 11.78 5.81 20.04
CA GLU A 105 11.15 7.13 19.93
C GLU A 105 10.04 7.23 18.86
N GLN A 106 9.32 6.13 18.63
CA GLN A 106 8.20 5.99 17.68
C GLN A 106 6.86 5.68 18.37
N ALA A 107 6.57 6.32 19.52
CA ALA A 107 5.35 6.08 20.29
C ALA A 107 4.05 6.16 19.44
N GLY A 108 4.00 7.04 18.44
CA GLY A 108 2.86 7.15 17.53
C GLY A 108 2.62 5.90 16.66
N GLU A 109 3.68 5.15 16.31
CA GLU A 109 3.52 3.89 15.57
C GLU A 109 3.00 2.77 16.47
N ARG A 110 3.30 2.78 17.77
CA ARG A 110 2.68 1.88 18.78
C ARG A 110 1.16 2.06 18.81
N GLU A 111 0.70 3.31 18.86
CA GLU A 111 -0.74 3.62 18.89
C GLU A 111 -1.45 3.17 17.61
N ARG A 112 -0.79 3.30 16.45
CA ARG A 112 -1.29 2.78 15.16
C ARG A 112 -1.34 1.26 15.15
N GLY A 113 -0.34 0.59 15.72
CA GLY A 113 -0.31 -0.87 15.88
C GLY A 113 -1.48 -1.36 16.73
N SER A 114 -1.68 -0.75 17.91
CA SER A 114 -2.81 -1.06 18.81
C SER A 114 -4.17 -0.83 18.14
N SER A 115 -4.34 0.33 17.48
CA SER A 115 -5.55 0.65 16.71
C SER A 115 -5.83 -0.36 15.59
N SER A 116 -4.77 -0.83 14.91
CA SER A 116 -4.89 -1.86 13.87
C SER A 116 -5.37 -3.18 14.47
N CYS A 117 -4.78 -3.62 15.59
CA CYS A 117 -5.16 -4.85 16.29
C CYS A 117 -6.62 -4.81 16.77
N ILE A 118 -7.04 -3.73 17.42
CA ILE A 118 -8.43 -3.52 17.86
C ILE A 118 -9.38 -3.59 16.67
N SER A 119 -9.01 -2.94 15.56
CA SER A 119 -9.84 -2.88 14.35
C SER A 119 -10.01 -4.25 13.70
N VAL A 120 -8.95 -5.07 13.60
CA VAL A 120 -9.04 -6.44 13.07
C VAL A 120 -9.95 -7.30 13.95
N LEU A 121 -9.77 -7.24 15.27
CA LEU A 121 -10.59 -8.01 16.19
C LEU A 121 -12.06 -7.60 16.08
N ALA A 122 -12.34 -6.30 16.03
CA ALA A 122 -13.70 -5.79 15.84
C ALA A 122 -14.30 -6.24 14.50
N LEU A 123 -13.52 -6.28 13.42
CA LEU A 123 -13.94 -6.81 12.12
C LEU A 123 -14.29 -8.30 12.21
N VAL A 124 -13.38 -9.13 12.73
CA VAL A 124 -13.58 -10.59 12.85
C VAL A 124 -14.77 -10.93 13.76
N LYS A 125 -15.07 -10.08 14.74
CA LYS A 125 -16.19 -10.26 15.67
C LYS A 125 -17.44 -9.47 15.33
N ASN A 126 -17.49 -8.88 14.14
CA ASN A 126 -18.64 -8.11 13.69
C ASN A 126 -19.09 -7.03 14.71
N ARG A 127 -18.12 -6.38 15.36
CA ARG A 127 -18.34 -5.33 16.38
C ARG A 127 -18.19 -3.94 15.78
N TYR A 128 -19.21 -3.53 15.03
CA TYR A 128 -19.31 -2.19 14.44
C TYR A 128 -19.15 -1.07 15.47
N ASP A 129 -19.70 -1.26 16.67
CA ASP A 129 -19.63 -0.32 17.78
C ASP A 129 -18.19 -0.06 18.22
N ILE A 130 -17.37 -1.12 18.40
CA ILE A 130 -15.94 -0.99 18.73
C ILE A 130 -15.18 -0.37 17.56
N PHE A 131 -15.44 -0.84 16.34
CA PHE A 131 -14.70 -0.39 15.16
C PHE A 131 -14.88 1.12 14.90
N THR A 132 -16.09 1.63 15.15
CA THR A 132 -16.48 3.01 14.81
C THR A 132 -16.55 3.96 16.01
N GLU A 133 -16.26 3.48 17.22
CA GLU A 133 -16.22 4.29 18.45
C GLU A 133 -15.48 5.62 18.24
N PRO A 134 -14.25 5.64 17.68
CA PRO A 134 -13.49 6.89 17.63
C PRO A 134 -13.89 7.82 16.47
N GLN A 135 -14.95 7.49 15.72
CA GLN A 135 -15.38 8.24 14.54
C GLN A 135 -16.44 9.30 14.89
N GLY A 136 -16.24 10.52 14.42
CA GLY A 136 -17.23 11.59 14.54
C GLY A 136 -18.52 11.28 13.76
N LYS A 137 -19.67 11.73 14.26
CA LYS A 137 -21.01 11.44 13.70
C LYS A 137 -21.14 11.67 12.19
N ASN A 138 -20.52 12.73 11.67
CA ASN A 138 -20.63 13.14 10.27
C ASN A 138 -19.74 12.35 9.29
N VAL A 139 -18.77 11.61 9.81
CA VAL A 139 -17.84 10.80 9.02
C VAL A 139 -17.97 9.32 9.35
N LYS A 140 -18.85 8.95 10.28
CA LYS A 140 -19.02 7.60 10.78
C LYS A 140 -19.31 6.63 9.63
N LEU A 141 -18.60 5.51 9.61
CA LEU A 141 -18.74 4.43 8.64
C LEU A 141 -20.21 4.03 8.50
N LYS A 142 -20.71 3.90 7.27
CA LYS A 142 -22.11 3.53 7.04
C LYS A 142 -22.32 2.04 7.30
N GLN A 143 -23.55 1.67 7.65
CA GLN A 143 -23.92 0.26 7.85
C GLN A 143 -23.70 -0.58 6.58
N SER A 144 -24.02 -0.04 5.40
CA SER A 144 -23.76 -0.75 4.14
C SER A 144 -22.26 -1.02 3.93
N GLN A 145 -21.41 -0.02 4.20
CA GLN A 145 -19.95 -0.19 4.10
C GLN A 145 -19.42 -1.21 5.12
N TRP A 146 -20.04 -1.28 6.29
CA TRP A 146 -19.71 -2.30 7.29
C TRP A 146 -20.10 -3.70 6.81
N GLU A 147 -21.28 -3.88 6.23
CA GLU A 147 -21.70 -5.15 5.62
C GLU A 147 -20.70 -5.60 4.54
N GLU A 148 -20.27 -4.70 3.67
CA GLU A 148 -19.25 -4.99 2.66
C GLU A 148 -17.90 -5.39 3.28
N LEU A 149 -17.48 -4.76 4.38
CA LEU A 149 -16.28 -5.19 5.13
C LEU A 149 -16.47 -6.57 5.76
N GLN A 150 -17.66 -6.90 6.27
CA GLN A 150 -17.98 -8.21 6.82
C GLN A 150 -18.00 -9.30 5.75
N GLU A 151 -18.45 -8.99 4.53
CA GLU A 151 -18.33 -9.90 3.38
C GLU A 151 -16.87 -10.23 3.08
N LEU A 152 -15.98 -9.22 3.12
CA LEU A 152 -14.54 -9.44 2.93
C LEU A 152 -13.96 -10.34 4.02
N VAL A 153 -14.30 -10.10 5.30
CA VAL A 153 -13.85 -10.94 6.41
C VAL A 153 -14.36 -12.37 6.29
N THR A 154 -15.61 -12.54 5.86
CA THR A 154 -16.23 -13.86 5.61
C THR A 154 -15.51 -14.61 4.48
N TRP A 155 -15.12 -13.90 3.41
CA TRP A 155 -14.32 -14.49 2.33
C TRP A 155 -12.90 -14.87 2.76
N ILE A 156 -12.27 -14.05 3.61
CA ILE A 156 -10.95 -14.35 4.17
C ILE A 156 -11.00 -15.62 5.02
N GLU A 157 -12.05 -15.77 5.84
CA GLU A 157 -12.25 -16.88 6.77
C GLU A 157 -11.03 -17.11 7.69
N PRO A 158 -10.63 -16.10 8.51
CA PRO A 158 -9.40 -16.18 9.27
C PRO A 158 -9.48 -17.22 10.41
N ASP A 159 -8.51 -18.12 10.46
CA ASP A 159 -8.34 -19.04 11.58
C ASP A 159 -7.61 -18.40 12.78
N ALA A 160 -7.52 -19.11 13.90
CA ALA A 160 -6.87 -18.62 15.11
C ALA A 160 -5.38 -18.33 14.92
N GLN A 161 -4.66 -19.11 14.10
CA GLN A 161 -3.23 -18.90 13.84
C GLN A 161 -3.01 -17.67 12.97
N GLN A 162 -3.82 -17.48 11.94
CA GLN A 162 -3.82 -16.28 11.11
C GLN A 162 -4.19 -15.04 11.93
N LEU A 163 -5.17 -15.14 12.83
CA LEU A 163 -5.52 -14.03 13.71
C LEU A 163 -4.38 -13.68 14.67
N GLN A 164 -3.71 -14.67 15.27
CA GLN A 164 -2.53 -14.44 16.09
C GLN A 164 -1.39 -13.79 15.30
N ALA A 165 -1.08 -14.35 14.12
CA ALA A 165 -0.01 -13.86 13.24
C ALA A 165 -0.25 -12.42 12.78
N VAL A 166 -1.49 -12.06 12.41
CA VAL A 166 -1.78 -10.70 11.94
C VAL A 166 -1.68 -9.67 13.06
N LEU A 167 -2.07 -10.03 14.29
CA LEU A 167 -1.93 -9.13 15.44
C LEU A 167 -0.46 -8.83 15.74
N VAL A 168 0.39 -9.86 15.69
CA VAL A 168 1.85 -9.69 15.84
C VAL A 168 2.41 -8.84 14.71
N LEU A 169 2.09 -9.15 13.45
CA LEU A 169 2.55 -8.38 12.30
C LEU A 169 2.18 -6.90 12.41
N LEU A 170 0.93 -6.60 12.77
CA LEU A 170 0.45 -5.23 12.94
C LEU A 170 1.18 -4.49 14.07
N ALA A 171 1.55 -5.20 15.13
CA ALA A 171 2.30 -4.63 16.25
C ALA A 171 3.77 -4.35 15.89
N ILE A 172 4.43 -5.18 15.08
CA ILE A 172 5.88 -5.06 14.82
C ILE A 172 6.23 -4.31 13.53
N ARG A 173 5.34 -4.26 12.54
CA ARG A 173 5.67 -3.78 11.18
C ARG A 173 6.33 -2.40 11.11
N ALA A 174 5.97 -1.50 12.02
CA ALA A 174 6.43 -0.12 11.95
C ALA A 174 7.87 0.06 12.43
N LEU A 175 8.46 -0.95 13.08
CA LEU A 175 9.87 -0.95 13.46
C LEU A 175 10.79 -0.82 12.24
N GLY A 176 10.35 -1.33 11.08
CA GLY A 176 11.04 -1.14 9.81
C GLY A 176 11.12 0.32 9.34
N LYS A 177 10.35 1.24 9.92
CA LYS A 177 10.44 2.68 9.62
C LYS A 177 11.39 3.43 10.54
N SER A 178 11.86 2.79 11.62
CA SER A 178 12.76 3.44 12.57
C SER A 178 14.11 3.69 11.95
N LYS A 179 14.49 4.96 11.81
CA LYS A 179 15.85 5.33 11.37
C LYS A 179 16.91 4.67 12.27
N ALA A 180 16.66 4.59 13.57
CA ALA A 180 17.57 3.97 14.52
C ALA A 180 17.73 2.46 14.28
N VAL A 181 16.64 1.74 13.96
CA VAL A 181 16.70 0.32 13.59
C VAL A 181 17.39 0.14 12.23
N LEU A 182 16.97 0.89 11.22
CA LEU A 182 17.49 0.80 9.85
C LEU A 182 18.99 1.06 9.78
N GLN A 183 19.52 1.99 10.57
CA GLN A 183 20.96 2.29 10.62
C GLN A 183 21.81 1.15 11.18
N GLN A 184 21.21 0.24 11.96
CA GLN A 184 21.88 -0.93 12.52
C GLN A 184 21.84 -2.15 11.59
N LEU A 185 21.09 -2.08 10.50
CA LEU A 185 20.94 -3.17 9.53
C LEU A 185 21.84 -2.99 8.30
N PRO A 186 22.20 -4.11 7.63
CA PRO A 186 22.85 -4.08 6.32
C PRO A 186 22.03 -3.30 5.29
N VAL A 187 22.69 -2.64 4.35
CA VAL A 187 22.07 -1.69 3.40
C VAL A 187 20.95 -2.34 2.59
N GLU A 188 21.17 -3.56 2.13
CA GLU A 188 20.22 -4.40 1.39
C GLU A 188 18.95 -4.75 2.18
N SER A 189 18.97 -4.58 3.50
CA SER A 189 17.84 -4.84 4.40
C SER A 189 17.20 -3.56 4.94
N ARG A 190 17.56 -2.38 4.41
CA ARG A 190 17.03 -1.10 4.89
C ARG A 190 15.68 -0.70 4.32
N ARG A 191 15.05 -1.54 3.49
CA ARG A 191 13.63 -1.39 3.15
C ARG A 191 12.77 -1.79 4.36
N PRO A 192 11.67 -1.08 4.66
CA PRO A 192 10.94 -1.28 5.91
C PRO A 192 10.51 -2.73 6.15
N GLU A 193 9.95 -3.39 5.14
CA GLU A 193 9.47 -4.76 5.22
C GLU A 193 10.63 -5.73 5.46
N ARG A 194 11.71 -5.57 4.68
CA ARG A 194 12.94 -6.36 4.80
C ARG A 194 13.61 -6.19 6.16
N ALA A 195 13.58 -4.99 6.70
CA ALA A 195 14.12 -4.68 8.02
C ALA A 195 13.38 -5.44 9.11
N VAL A 196 12.05 -5.50 9.06
CA VAL A 196 11.26 -6.27 10.01
C VAL A 196 11.56 -7.76 9.90
N VAL A 197 11.69 -8.31 8.69
CA VAL A 197 12.09 -9.72 8.50
C VAL A 197 13.46 -10.00 9.13
N GLN A 198 14.45 -9.11 8.96
CA GLN A 198 15.74 -9.25 9.63
C GLN A 198 15.64 -9.17 11.16
N VAL A 199 14.81 -8.25 11.67
CA VAL A 199 14.57 -8.09 13.11
C VAL A 199 13.94 -9.36 13.71
N MET A 200 12.96 -9.94 13.02
CA MET A 200 12.32 -11.20 13.41
C MET A 200 13.32 -12.36 13.50
N ASN A 201 14.22 -12.47 12.52
CA ASN A 201 15.12 -13.61 12.39
C ASN A 201 16.41 -13.48 13.22
N GLY A 202 16.82 -12.26 13.58
CA GLY A 202 18.09 -12.00 14.26
C GLY A 202 17.99 -11.39 15.66
N TYR A 203 16.85 -10.79 16.02
CA TYR A 203 16.75 -9.91 17.18
C TYR A 203 15.47 -10.15 17.99
N GLU A 204 15.32 -11.36 18.52
CA GLU A 204 14.14 -11.78 19.30
C GLU A 204 13.81 -10.86 20.49
N ASN A 205 14.81 -10.21 21.09
CA ASN A 205 14.60 -9.27 22.19
C ASN A 205 13.86 -7.99 21.76
N VAL A 206 13.89 -7.67 20.46
CA VAL A 206 13.21 -6.51 19.88
C VAL A 206 11.79 -6.86 19.50
N VAL A 207 11.51 -8.10 19.10
CA VAL A 207 10.16 -8.55 18.71
C VAL A 207 9.79 -9.85 19.43
N PRO A 208 9.70 -9.81 20.77
CA PRO A 208 9.51 -11.02 21.58
C PRO A 208 8.23 -11.79 21.22
N SER A 209 7.20 -11.13 20.67
CA SER A 209 5.96 -11.80 20.26
C SER A 209 6.16 -12.89 19.20
N VAL A 210 7.18 -12.73 18.35
CA VAL A 210 7.46 -13.63 17.23
C VAL A 210 7.89 -15.02 17.71
N ARG A 211 8.58 -15.12 18.85
CA ARG A 211 9.07 -16.40 19.38
C ARG A 211 7.96 -17.34 19.85
N TRP A 212 6.78 -16.81 20.15
CA TRP A 212 5.61 -17.59 20.56
C TRP A 212 4.66 -17.92 19.41
N LEU A 213 5.00 -17.48 18.20
CA LEU A 213 4.29 -17.90 16.99
C LEU A 213 4.72 -19.31 16.58
N THR A 214 3.77 -20.09 16.09
CA THR A 214 4.10 -21.34 15.39
C THR A 214 4.90 -21.04 14.12
N GLN A 215 5.68 -22.01 13.62
CA GLN A 215 6.42 -21.85 12.37
C GLN A 215 5.52 -21.41 11.19
N ARG A 216 4.30 -21.96 11.13
CA ARG A 216 3.29 -21.56 10.14
C ARG A 216 2.85 -20.10 10.30
N SER A 217 2.66 -19.65 11.54
CA SER A 217 2.29 -18.26 11.84
C SER A 217 3.42 -17.29 11.50
N GLN A 218 4.67 -17.64 11.82
CA GLN A 218 5.85 -16.85 11.42
C GLN A 218 5.95 -16.74 9.90
N ALA A 219 5.72 -17.84 9.17
CA ALA A 219 5.72 -17.82 7.72
C ALA A 219 4.64 -16.88 7.16
N TYR A 220 3.44 -16.82 7.74
CA TYR A 220 2.43 -15.83 7.34
C TYR A 220 2.93 -14.39 7.53
N VAL A 221 3.56 -14.08 8.68
CA VAL A 221 4.11 -12.75 8.96
C VAL A 221 5.19 -12.37 7.94
N GLU A 222 6.15 -13.27 7.70
CA GLU A 222 7.24 -13.04 6.74
C GLU A 222 6.70 -12.86 5.31
N GLU A 223 5.85 -13.77 4.83
CA GLU A 223 5.30 -13.70 3.48
C GLU A 223 4.42 -12.46 3.28
N ALA A 224 3.69 -12.00 4.29
CA ALA A 224 2.94 -10.75 4.19
C ALA A 224 3.85 -9.52 4.08
N LEU A 225 4.97 -9.48 4.80
CA LEU A 225 5.97 -8.41 4.65
C LEU A 225 6.57 -8.41 3.24
N LEU A 226 6.97 -9.58 2.74
CA LEU A 226 7.52 -9.72 1.38
C LEU A 226 6.48 -9.39 0.29
N THR A 227 5.23 -9.80 0.50
CA THR A 227 4.11 -9.44 -0.39
C THR A 227 3.88 -7.93 -0.38
N HIS A 228 3.96 -7.28 0.79
CA HIS A 228 3.79 -5.83 0.92
C HIS A 228 4.92 -5.04 0.26
N GLU A 229 6.15 -5.54 0.34
CA GLU A 229 7.32 -4.97 -0.35
C GLU A 229 7.14 -4.98 -1.87
N LEU A 230 6.55 -6.05 -2.42
CA LEU A 230 6.28 -6.20 -3.85
C LEU A 230 5.08 -5.38 -4.33
N PHE A 231 4.01 -5.35 -3.53
CA PHE A 231 2.77 -4.67 -3.86
C PHE A 231 2.17 -4.01 -2.63
N ASN A 232 2.13 -2.67 -2.63
CA ASN A 232 1.45 -1.91 -1.59
C ASN A 232 0.05 -1.49 -2.06
N LEU A 233 -1.00 -1.95 -1.37
CA LEU A 233 -2.38 -1.56 -1.69
C LEU A 233 -2.56 -0.04 -1.62
N ALA A 234 -1.98 0.65 -0.64
CA ALA A 234 -2.14 2.10 -0.49
C ALA A 234 -1.57 2.85 -1.72
N GLN A 235 -0.47 2.38 -2.29
CA GLN A 235 0.09 2.92 -3.53
C GLN A 235 -0.85 2.68 -4.72
N MET A 236 -1.48 1.51 -4.83
CA MET A 236 -2.52 1.27 -5.84
C MET A 236 -3.73 2.19 -5.65
N LEU A 237 -4.24 2.31 -4.41
CA LEU A 237 -5.41 3.15 -4.12
C LEU A 237 -5.18 4.63 -4.45
N GLN A 238 -3.93 5.10 -4.32
CA GLN A 238 -3.50 6.45 -4.65
C GLN A 238 -3.06 6.60 -6.11
N GLY A 239 -3.04 5.54 -6.92
CA GLY A 239 -2.60 5.61 -8.32
C GLY A 239 -1.09 5.77 -8.50
N GLU A 240 -0.29 5.44 -7.49
CA GLU A 240 1.18 5.45 -7.56
C GLU A 240 1.70 4.20 -8.29
N ASN A 241 1.18 3.02 -7.94
CA ASN A 241 1.46 1.77 -8.66
C ASN A 241 1.01 1.83 -10.13
N CYS A 242 1.45 0.87 -10.93
CA CYS A 242 0.94 0.58 -12.27
C CYS A 242 0.46 -0.90 -12.37
N PRO A 243 -0.15 -1.32 -13.49
CA PRO A 243 -0.57 -2.71 -13.72
C PRO A 243 0.49 -3.79 -13.43
N ALA A 244 1.77 -3.53 -13.69
CA ALA A 244 2.85 -4.47 -13.41
C ALA A 244 2.98 -4.81 -11.93
N ASN A 245 2.69 -3.88 -11.00
CA ASN A 245 2.68 -4.19 -9.57
C ASN A 245 1.57 -5.22 -9.24
N VAL A 246 0.41 -5.12 -9.89
CA VAL A 246 -0.68 -6.12 -9.74
C VAL A 246 -0.25 -7.47 -10.35
N LYS A 247 0.50 -7.45 -11.46
CA LYS A 247 1.08 -8.67 -12.06
C LYS A 247 2.07 -9.35 -11.12
N GLN A 248 2.98 -8.58 -10.51
CA GLN A 248 3.94 -9.08 -9.52
C GLN A 248 3.23 -9.71 -8.32
N LEU A 249 2.14 -9.08 -7.83
CA LEU A 249 1.29 -9.66 -6.79
C LEU A 249 0.72 -11.01 -7.25
N ARG A 250 0.15 -11.11 -8.45
CA ARG A 250 -0.37 -12.38 -8.98
C ARG A 250 0.69 -13.46 -9.02
N GLU A 251 1.83 -13.19 -9.66
CA GLU A 251 2.91 -14.17 -9.82
C GLU A 251 3.41 -14.66 -8.45
N HIS A 252 3.47 -13.76 -7.47
CA HIS A 252 3.82 -14.10 -6.10
C HIS A 252 2.76 -15.00 -5.44
N ILE A 253 1.47 -14.67 -5.56
CA ILE A 253 0.37 -15.47 -5.00
C ILE A 253 0.20 -16.82 -5.72
N GLU A 254 0.46 -16.91 -7.02
CA GLU A 254 0.51 -18.19 -7.76
C GLU A 254 1.53 -19.15 -7.15
N LEU A 255 2.68 -18.62 -6.70
CA LEU A 255 3.72 -19.41 -6.07
C LEU A 255 3.40 -19.77 -4.60
N LYS A 256 2.83 -18.82 -3.84
CA LYS A 256 2.65 -18.94 -2.38
C LYS A 256 1.29 -19.52 -1.96
N GLY A 257 0.29 -19.42 -2.82
CA GLY A 257 -1.05 -19.97 -2.62
C GLY A 257 -2.06 -19.00 -2.00
N ASP A 258 -3.34 -19.36 -2.15
CA ASP A 258 -4.50 -18.54 -1.78
C ASP A 258 -4.57 -18.20 -0.28
N ALA A 259 -4.09 -19.09 0.59
CA ALA A 259 -4.09 -18.84 2.04
C ALA A 259 -3.18 -17.66 2.43
N VAL A 260 -2.05 -17.47 1.74
CA VAL A 260 -1.16 -16.31 1.94
C VAL A 260 -1.84 -15.04 1.44
N PHE A 261 -2.55 -15.12 0.31
CA PHE A 261 -3.29 -13.98 -0.22
C PHE A 261 -4.39 -13.50 0.74
N ARG A 262 -5.23 -14.41 1.24
CA ARG A 262 -6.28 -14.06 2.23
C ARG A 262 -5.69 -13.49 3.51
N PHE A 263 -4.59 -14.06 4.01
CA PHE A 263 -3.87 -13.49 5.15
C PHE A 263 -3.35 -12.08 4.86
N TYR A 264 -2.79 -11.84 3.67
CA TYR A 264 -2.33 -10.52 3.26
C TYR A 264 -3.48 -9.51 3.19
N ILE A 265 -4.67 -9.89 2.69
CA ILE A 265 -5.84 -9.01 2.71
C ILE A 265 -6.30 -8.72 4.15
N LEU A 266 -6.29 -9.70 5.07
CA LEU A 266 -6.58 -9.47 6.48
C LEU A 266 -5.62 -8.45 7.11
N PHE A 267 -4.33 -8.61 6.83
CA PHE A 267 -3.30 -7.65 7.23
C PHE A 267 -3.61 -6.25 6.69
N LEU A 268 -3.93 -6.12 5.40
CA LEU A 268 -4.26 -4.84 4.78
C LEU A 268 -5.48 -4.17 5.43
N LEU A 269 -6.53 -4.93 5.75
CA LEU A 269 -7.71 -4.40 6.46
C LEU A 269 -7.33 -3.82 7.82
N GLY A 270 -6.51 -4.54 8.60
CA GLY A 270 -5.99 -4.05 9.87
C GLY A 270 -5.09 -2.83 9.71
N PHE A 271 -4.12 -2.92 8.81
CA PHE A 271 -3.14 -1.90 8.49
C PHE A 271 -3.81 -0.57 8.15
N MET A 272 -4.76 -0.60 7.21
CA MET A 272 -5.49 0.58 6.75
C MET A 272 -6.37 1.14 7.87
N SER A 273 -6.99 0.27 8.67
CA SER A 273 -7.87 0.70 9.76
C SER A 273 -7.13 1.46 10.86
N GLY A 274 -5.86 1.11 11.14
CA GLY A 274 -5.05 1.75 12.17
C GLY A 274 -4.24 2.98 11.72
N LEU A 275 -4.35 3.42 10.47
CA LEU A 275 -3.57 4.55 9.92
C LEU A 275 -3.81 5.90 10.63
N ALA A 276 -4.84 6.05 11.44
CA ALA A 276 -5.09 7.28 12.20
C ALA A 276 -5.07 7.08 13.72
N ALA A 277 -4.57 5.92 14.18
CA ALA A 277 -4.55 5.50 15.58
C ALA A 277 -5.93 5.56 16.28
N GLY A 278 -5.95 5.27 17.58
CA GLY A 278 -7.14 5.30 18.43
C GLY A 278 -7.70 3.91 18.79
N ASN A 279 -8.77 3.89 19.58
CA ASN A 279 -9.39 2.66 20.10
C ASN A 279 -10.45 2.12 19.13
N GLY A 280 -9.99 1.68 17.96
CA GLY A 280 -10.82 1.37 16.80
C GLY A 280 -10.29 2.10 15.56
N SER A 281 -11.08 2.20 14.51
CA SER A 281 -10.62 2.82 13.27
C SER A 281 -11.11 4.26 13.14
N ARG A 282 -10.19 5.23 13.19
CA ARG A 282 -10.46 6.61 12.77
C ARG A 282 -10.36 6.79 11.25
N PHE A 283 -9.50 6.00 10.61
CA PHE A 283 -9.21 6.11 9.19
C PHE A 283 -10.30 5.47 8.32
N MET A 284 -10.74 4.25 8.65
CA MET A 284 -11.74 3.49 7.89
C MET A 284 -13.16 3.99 8.20
N ASN A 285 -13.39 5.24 7.82
CA ASN A 285 -14.63 5.98 8.01
C ASN A 285 -15.41 6.04 6.68
N ALA A 286 -16.58 6.68 6.66
CA ALA A 286 -17.45 6.67 5.49
C ALA A 286 -16.84 7.28 4.22
N LYS A 287 -15.82 8.14 4.34
CA LYS A 287 -15.14 8.74 3.19
C LYS A 287 -14.12 7.79 2.57
N ASN A 288 -13.38 7.07 3.41
CA ASN A 288 -12.23 6.27 3.00
C ASN A 288 -12.58 4.80 2.71
N ALA A 289 -13.63 4.27 3.36
CA ALA A 289 -13.98 2.85 3.27
C ALA A 289 -14.19 2.35 1.85
N ASP A 290 -14.99 3.05 1.02
CA ASP A 290 -15.28 2.55 -0.34
C ASP A 290 -14.02 2.43 -1.20
N SER A 291 -12.99 3.27 -0.96
CA SER A 291 -11.75 3.15 -1.73
C SER A 291 -11.03 1.85 -1.37
N THR A 292 -10.92 1.56 -0.08
CA THR A 292 -10.29 0.31 0.39
C THR A 292 -11.11 -0.91 -0.04
N ILE A 293 -12.43 -0.90 0.17
CA ILE A 293 -13.33 -1.99 -0.19
C ILE A 293 -13.26 -2.24 -1.71
N GLY A 294 -13.41 -1.18 -2.52
CA GLY A 294 -13.35 -1.29 -3.98
C GLY A 294 -12.01 -1.83 -4.48
N GLY A 295 -10.89 -1.36 -3.91
CA GLY A 295 -9.56 -1.89 -4.26
C GLY A 295 -9.40 -3.37 -3.91
N ILE A 296 -9.84 -3.78 -2.70
CA ILE A 296 -9.79 -5.19 -2.30
C ILE A 296 -10.71 -6.06 -3.17
N ARG A 297 -11.92 -5.60 -3.51
CA ARG A 297 -12.84 -6.32 -4.40
C ARG A 297 -12.25 -6.55 -5.79
N MET A 298 -11.55 -5.56 -6.36
CA MET A 298 -10.82 -5.76 -7.61
C MET A 298 -9.73 -6.83 -7.45
N LEU A 299 -9.01 -6.83 -6.31
CA LEU A 299 -8.00 -7.85 -6.01
C LEU A 299 -8.58 -9.23 -5.72
N GLN A 300 -9.83 -9.39 -5.26
CA GLN A 300 -10.45 -10.72 -5.14
C GLN A 300 -10.53 -11.47 -6.48
N ARG A 301 -10.39 -10.74 -7.59
CA ARG A 301 -10.38 -11.28 -8.96
C ARG A 301 -8.97 -11.54 -9.49
N LEU A 302 -7.94 -11.40 -8.65
CA LEU A 302 -6.51 -11.46 -9.02
C LEU A 302 -6.15 -12.64 -9.90
N MET A 303 -6.72 -13.82 -9.62
CA MET A 303 -6.40 -15.07 -10.34
C MET A 303 -7.20 -15.26 -11.64
N ASN A 304 -8.30 -14.52 -11.82
CA ASN A 304 -9.28 -14.80 -12.88
C ASN A 304 -9.36 -13.71 -13.95
N VAL A 305 -8.90 -12.49 -13.63
CA VAL A 305 -8.98 -11.30 -14.48
C VAL A 305 -7.57 -10.79 -14.66
N ASN A 306 -7.14 -10.34 -15.85
CA ASN A 306 -5.77 -9.86 -16.06
C ASN A 306 -5.40 -8.62 -15.19
N PRO A 307 -4.10 -8.37 -14.93
CA PRO A 307 -3.66 -7.33 -13.99
C PRO A 307 -4.02 -5.91 -14.45
N THR A 308 -4.00 -5.68 -15.76
CA THR A 308 -4.35 -4.39 -16.39
C THR A 308 -5.80 -4.03 -16.12
N SER A 309 -6.73 -4.97 -16.32
CA SER A 309 -8.15 -4.79 -15.99
C SER A 309 -8.38 -4.53 -14.51
N ILE A 310 -7.67 -5.21 -13.61
CA ILE A 310 -7.83 -4.99 -12.16
C ILE A 310 -7.42 -3.56 -11.78
N TYR A 311 -6.27 -3.11 -12.30
CA TYR A 311 -5.77 -1.76 -12.01
C TYR A 311 -6.69 -0.68 -12.59
N TRP A 312 -7.02 -0.77 -13.87
CA TRP A 312 -7.82 0.26 -14.55
C TRP A 312 -9.31 0.17 -14.20
N GLY A 313 -9.81 -1.01 -13.86
CA GLY A 313 -11.14 -1.19 -13.28
C GLY A 313 -11.29 -0.45 -11.95
N TYR A 314 -10.27 -0.51 -11.08
CA TYR A 314 -10.24 0.31 -9.86
C TYR A 314 -10.24 1.82 -10.17
N MET A 315 -9.46 2.27 -11.16
CA MET A 315 -9.49 3.68 -11.60
C MET A 315 -10.88 4.08 -12.12
N GLY A 316 -11.54 3.22 -12.88
CA GLY A 316 -12.91 3.44 -13.32
C GLY A 316 -13.88 3.57 -12.14
N LEU A 317 -13.79 2.70 -11.12
CA LEU A 317 -14.62 2.78 -9.91
C LEU A 317 -14.44 4.15 -9.23
N ARG A 318 -13.20 4.65 -9.17
CA ARG A 318 -12.90 5.99 -8.65
C ARG A 318 -13.50 7.10 -9.51
N ALA A 319 -13.40 6.99 -10.83
CA ALA A 319 -14.01 7.95 -11.76
C ALA A 319 -15.52 8.04 -11.56
N THR A 320 -16.20 6.90 -11.47
CA THR A 320 -17.65 6.82 -11.25
C THR A 320 -18.05 7.47 -9.92
N LYS A 321 -17.34 7.15 -8.84
CA LYS A 321 -17.62 7.70 -7.50
C LYS A 321 -17.43 9.22 -7.45
N LEU A 322 -16.40 9.72 -8.14
CA LEU A 322 -16.11 11.15 -8.22
C LEU A 322 -16.89 11.86 -9.35
N LYS A 323 -17.68 11.12 -10.15
CA LYS A 323 -18.41 11.60 -11.33
C LYS A 323 -17.50 12.28 -12.35
N LEU A 324 -16.30 11.75 -12.53
CA LEU A 324 -15.32 12.25 -13.49
C LEU A 324 -15.53 11.60 -14.86
N PRO A 325 -15.18 12.29 -15.96
CA PRO A 325 -15.05 11.63 -17.25
C PRO A 325 -13.90 10.62 -17.21
N TYR A 326 -14.03 9.55 -18.00
CA TYR A 326 -13.01 8.49 -18.13
C TYR A 326 -13.11 7.82 -19.51
N ASN A 327 -13.47 8.57 -20.56
CA ASN A 327 -13.74 8.01 -21.89
C ASN A 327 -12.55 8.14 -22.86
N THR A 328 -11.55 8.94 -22.48
CA THR A 328 -10.34 9.17 -23.27
C THR A 328 -9.10 8.79 -22.46
N PRO A 329 -7.95 8.57 -23.13
CA PRO A 329 -6.69 8.31 -22.44
C PRO A 329 -6.33 9.43 -21.45
N GLU A 330 -6.54 10.68 -21.84
CA GLU A 330 -6.29 11.85 -20.99
C GLU A 330 -7.26 11.90 -19.79
N ASP A 331 -8.52 11.50 -19.97
CA ASP A 331 -9.45 11.40 -18.85
C ASP A 331 -8.98 10.36 -17.81
N MET A 332 -8.51 9.19 -18.26
CA MET A 332 -7.97 8.14 -17.36
C MET A 332 -6.75 8.64 -16.57
N VAL A 333 -5.89 9.44 -17.20
CA VAL A 333 -4.75 10.08 -16.53
C VAL A 333 -5.22 11.08 -15.49
N LEU A 334 -6.23 11.90 -15.80
CA LEU A 334 -6.81 12.84 -14.83
C LEU A 334 -7.46 12.11 -13.65
N VAL A 335 -8.08 10.94 -13.86
CA VAL A 335 -8.60 10.09 -12.78
C VAL A 335 -7.47 9.56 -11.89
N ARG A 336 -6.38 9.07 -12.48
CA ARG A 336 -5.20 8.60 -11.74
C ARG A 336 -4.56 9.75 -10.94
N LEU A 337 -4.39 10.92 -11.55
CA LEU A 337 -3.91 12.13 -10.89
C LEU A 337 -4.85 12.60 -9.78
N ALA A 338 -6.17 12.45 -9.95
CA ALA A 338 -7.12 12.77 -8.88
C ALA A 338 -6.97 11.84 -7.67
N CYS A 339 -6.60 10.57 -7.89
CA CYS A 339 -6.27 9.64 -6.81
C CYS A 339 -4.97 10.02 -6.10
N LEU A 340 -3.91 10.37 -6.86
CA LEU A 340 -2.62 10.84 -6.33
C LEU A 340 -2.79 12.11 -5.47
N ALA A 341 -3.63 13.02 -5.95
CA ALA A 341 -3.99 14.27 -5.29
C ALA A 341 -5.05 14.13 -4.19
N ARG A 342 -5.49 12.89 -3.89
CA ARG A 342 -6.51 12.56 -2.88
C ARG A 342 -7.79 13.39 -3.00
N ILE A 343 -8.20 13.69 -4.23
CA ILE A 343 -9.37 14.53 -4.52
C ILE A 343 -10.65 13.78 -4.10
N GLN A 344 -11.55 14.50 -3.43
CA GLN A 344 -12.83 13.97 -2.93
C GLN A 344 -14.05 14.72 -3.47
N ASP A 345 -13.86 15.83 -4.17
CA ASP A 345 -14.94 16.69 -4.65
C ASP A 345 -14.62 17.33 -6.00
N ASP A 346 -15.65 17.92 -6.62
CA ASP A 346 -15.56 18.59 -7.93
C ASP A 346 -14.60 19.79 -7.89
N ARG A 347 -14.58 20.56 -6.78
CA ARG A 347 -13.70 21.73 -6.67
C ARG A 347 -12.23 21.32 -6.80
N GLY A 348 -11.80 20.30 -6.05
CA GLY A 348 -10.45 19.78 -6.14
C GLY A 348 -10.12 19.30 -7.56
N TYR A 349 -11.08 18.63 -8.21
CA TYR A 349 -10.92 18.17 -9.59
C TYR A 349 -10.76 19.32 -10.58
N GLN A 350 -11.55 20.39 -10.48
CA GLN A 350 -11.40 21.56 -11.35
C GLN A 350 -10.02 22.22 -11.16
N THR A 351 -9.51 22.30 -9.94
CA THR A 351 -8.15 22.80 -9.69
C THR A 351 -7.10 21.94 -10.40
N LEU A 352 -7.17 20.62 -10.26
CA LEU A 352 -6.26 19.69 -10.95
C LEU A 352 -6.37 19.84 -12.48
N LYS A 353 -7.58 19.87 -13.01
CA LYS A 353 -7.84 19.99 -14.45
C LYS A 353 -7.28 21.30 -15.02
N ASN A 354 -7.46 22.41 -14.32
CA ASN A 354 -6.89 23.70 -14.71
C ASN A 354 -5.36 23.65 -14.73
N SER A 355 -4.74 23.04 -13.72
CA SER A 355 -3.28 22.88 -13.68
C SER A 355 -2.75 22.02 -14.81
N TRP A 356 -3.48 20.97 -15.19
CA TRP A 356 -3.16 20.12 -16.34
C TRP A 356 -3.34 20.83 -17.69
N GLN A 357 -4.41 21.62 -17.83
CA GLN A 357 -4.68 22.39 -19.05
C GLN A 357 -3.68 23.54 -19.28
N ALA A 358 -3.06 24.04 -18.20
CA ALA A 358 -2.00 25.05 -18.28
C ALA A 358 -0.70 24.52 -18.91
N LEU A 359 -0.50 23.20 -18.92
CA LEU A 359 0.65 22.57 -19.58
C LEU A 359 0.58 22.74 -21.11
N GLY A 360 1.74 22.66 -21.77
CA GLY A 360 1.76 22.55 -23.23
C GLY A 360 1.29 21.18 -23.72
N ALA A 361 1.01 21.08 -25.02
CA ALA A 361 0.53 19.82 -25.61
C ALA A 361 1.58 18.70 -25.52
N ARG A 362 2.87 19.04 -25.58
CA ARG A 362 3.97 18.08 -25.54
C ARG A 362 4.14 17.48 -24.15
N GLU A 363 4.04 18.33 -23.12
CA GLU A 363 4.11 17.98 -21.71
C GLU A 363 2.95 17.06 -21.35
N ARG A 364 1.72 17.44 -21.74
CA ARG A 364 0.53 16.59 -21.55
C ARG A 364 0.68 15.22 -22.21
N THR A 365 1.17 15.15 -23.45
CA THR A 365 1.41 13.86 -24.12
C THR A 365 2.44 13.02 -23.35
N SER A 366 3.57 13.62 -22.95
CA SER A 366 4.64 12.92 -22.22
C SER A 366 4.14 12.33 -20.89
N LEU A 367 3.37 13.12 -20.13
CA LEU A 367 2.76 12.69 -18.88
C LEU A 367 1.64 11.66 -19.11
N THR A 368 0.87 11.81 -20.19
CA THR A 368 -0.18 10.84 -20.56
C THR A 368 0.44 9.48 -20.83
N ASP A 369 1.49 9.43 -21.64
CA ASP A 369 2.22 8.19 -21.92
C ASP A 369 2.75 7.56 -20.63
N HIS A 370 3.37 8.36 -19.76
CA HIS A 370 3.90 7.87 -18.49
C HIS A 370 2.82 7.31 -17.56
N PHE A 371 1.72 8.04 -17.36
CA PHE A 371 0.65 7.63 -16.45
C PHE A 371 -0.23 6.51 -17.01
N LEU A 372 -0.16 6.21 -18.31
CA LEU A 372 -0.82 5.05 -18.90
C LEU A 372 0.09 3.82 -19.01
N ALA A 373 1.40 3.98 -18.88
CA ALA A 373 2.37 2.91 -18.99
C ALA A 373 2.07 1.77 -18.00
N ASP A 374 2.04 0.53 -18.51
CA ASP A 374 1.61 -0.62 -17.73
C ASP A 374 2.74 -1.35 -16.99
N GLY A 375 3.99 -1.23 -17.45
CA GLY A 375 5.14 -1.95 -16.91
C GLY A 375 5.18 -3.46 -17.28
N ILE A 376 4.23 -3.92 -18.10
CA ILE A 376 4.06 -5.30 -18.53
C ILE A 376 4.52 -5.46 -19.98
N GLU A 377 3.96 -4.65 -20.87
CA GLU A 377 4.29 -4.63 -22.31
C GLU A 377 5.34 -3.57 -22.62
N GLU A 378 5.35 -2.48 -21.85
CA GLU A 378 6.26 -1.36 -22.01
C GLU A 378 6.96 -1.01 -20.69
N PRO A 379 8.14 -0.36 -20.71
CA PRO A 379 8.80 0.12 -19.50
C PRO A 379 7.91 1.11 -18.75
N ALA A 380 7.89 1.01 -17.42
CA ALA A 380 7.19 1.95 -16.56
C ALA A 380 8.10 2.39 -15.40
N TRP A 381 8.04 3.69 -15.10
CA TRP A 381 8.65 4.24 -13.89
C TRP A 381 7.57 4.40 -12.82
N VAL A 382 7.79 3.83 -11.65
CA VAL A 382 6.97 4.09 -10.47
C VAL A 382 7.68 5.16 -9.66
N PHE A 383 7.05 6.34 -9.60
CA PHE A 383 7.52 7.46 -8.82
C PHE A 383 7.11 7.27 -7.37
N GLU A 384 7.97 6.61 -6.59
CA GLU A 384 7.74 6.38 -5.16
C GLU A 384 7.64 7.72 -4.44
N PHE A 385 6.70 7.84 -3.49
CA PHE A 385 6.40 9.09 -2.76
C PHE A 385 5.79 10.23 -3.60
N LEU A 386 5.40 9.98 -4.86
CA LEU A 386 4.70 10.98 -5.67
C LEU A 386 3.44 11.57 -4.99
N PRO A 387 2.59 10.81 -4.27
CA PRO A 387 1.47 11.41 -3.53
C PRO A 387 1.89 12.46 -2.50
N ASN A 388 3.09 12.34 -1.92
CA ASN A 388 3.63 13.33 -0.99
C ASN A 388 4.06 14.60 -1.75
N CYS A 389 4.73 14.46 -2.89
CA CYS A 389 5.06 15.58 -3.77
C CYS A 389 3.81 16.35 -4.20
N VAL A 390 2.75 15.64 -4.60
CA VAL A 390 1.46 16.23 -5.00
C VAL A 390 0.81 16.96 -3.84
N ALA A 391 0.73 16.33 -2.66
CA ALA A 391 0.15 16.96 -1.46
C ALA A 391 0.91 18.23 -1.06
N ASN A 392 2.25 18.18 -1.06
CA ASN A 392 3.09 19.34 -0.73
C ASN A 392 2.95 20.45 -1.78
N ALA A 393 2.84 20.11 -3.06
CA ALA A 393 2.64 21.08 -4.13
C ALA A 393 1.25 21.75 -4.05
N GLN A 394 0.21 21.02 -3.64
CA GLN A 394 -1.11 21.62 -3.37
C GLN A 394 -1.08 22.59 -2.18
N ALA A 395 -0.31 22.24 -1.14
CA ALA A 395 -0.17 23.07 0.06
C ALA A 395 0.77 24.27 -0.14
N ASN A 396 1.69 24.21 -1.12
CA ASN A 396 2.67 25.24 -1.39
C ASN A 396 2.29 26.10 -2.61
N PRO A 397 1.80 27.34 -2.43
CA PRO A 397 1.38 28.20 -3.53
C PRO A 397 2.52 28.68 -4.43
N VAL A 398 3.78 28.57 -3.97
CA VAL A 398 4.97 28.95 -4.76
C VAL A 398 5.25 27.90 -5.83
N VAL A 399 5.02 26.63 -5.52
CA VAL A 399 5.22 25.52 -6.44
C VAL A 399 3.93 25.27 -7.22
N GLY A 400 2.83 24.96 -6.53
CA GLY A 400 1.58 24.60 -7.16
C GLY A 400 1.65 23.30 -7.98
N LEU A 401 0.49 22.81 -8.42
CA LEU A 401 0.41 21.56 -9.20
C LEU A 401 1.01 21.68 -10.60
N THR A 402 0.87 22.83 -11.27
CA THR A 402 1.38 23.00 -12.65
C THR A 402 2.90 22.88 -12.69
N ALA A 403 3.63 23.58 -11.82
CA ALA A 403 5.09 23.50 -11.82
C ALA A 403 5.60 22.10 -11.44
N LEU A 404 4.90 21.41 -10.52
CA LEU A 404 5.19 20.01 -10.23
C LEU A 404 5.09 19.13 -11.49
N LEU A 405 4.00 19.26 -12.26
CA LEU A 405 3.79 18.48 -13.48
C LEU A 405 4.83 18.80 -14.56
N ASP A 406 5.25 20.05 -14.70
CA ASP A 406 6.36 20.45 -15.58
C ASP A 406 7.67 19.76 -15.14
N VAL A 407 8.01 19.81 -13.85
CA VAL A 407 9.21 19.15 -13.31
C VAL A 407 9.18 17.63 -13.54
N LEU A 408 8.03 16.99 -13.38
CA LEU A 408 7.89 15.55 -13.69
C LEU A 408 8.14 15.27 -15.17
N THR A 409 7.74 16.18 -16.06
CA THR A 409 8.02 16.06 -17.50
C THR A 409 9.52 16.11 -17.77
N ASP A 410 10.24 17.04 -17.15
CA ASP A 410 11.71 17.13 -17.26
C ASP A 410 12.41 15.90 -16.69
N LEU A 411 11.93 15.39 -15.55
CA LEU A 411 12.41 14.15 -14.95
C LEU A 411 12.24 12.97 -15.92
N LEU A 412 11.07 12.84 -16.57
CA LEU A 412 10.81 11.79 -17.55
C LEU A 412 11.75 11.88 -18.75
N TYR A 413 12.04 13.10 -19.25
CA TYR A 413 13.02 13.28 -20.32
C TYR A 413 14.41 12.80 -19.90
N ASN A 414 14.83 13.12 -18.69
CA ASN A 414 16.11 12.66 -18.15
C ASN A 414 16.14 11.14 -17.99
N LEU A 415 15.10 10.52 -17.40
CA LEU A 415 15.03 9.07 -17.20
C LEU A 415 15.05 8.28 -18.51
N ARG A 416 14.33 8.75 -19.54
CA ARG A 416 14.33 8.14 -20.88
C ARG A 416 15.73 8.10 -21.52
N SER A 417 16.62 9.02 -21.16
CA SER A 417 18.01 8.99 -21.65
C SER A 417 18.87 7.88 -21.02
N PHE A 418 18.45 7.35 -19.86
CA PHE A 418 19.13 6.28 -19.14
C PHE A 418 18.62 4.88 -19.49
N ASP A 419 17.38 4.75 -19.97
CA ASP A 419 16.83 3.44 -20.37
C ASP A 419 17.37 3.00 -21.74
N LYS A 420 18.51 2.31 -21.72
CA LYS A 420 19.14 1.70 -22.90
C LYS A 420 18.76 0.22 -23.08
N SER A 421 17.99 -0.33 -22.14
CA SER A 421 17.84 -1.78 -22.01
C SER A 421 16.83 -2.36 -23.01
N GLY A 422 15.85 -1.55 -23.44
CA GLY A 422 14.79 -1.95 -24.38
C GLY A 422 13.91 -3.10 -23.87
N LYS A 423 14.05 -3.50 -22.60
CA LYS A 423 13.26 -4.57 -21.99
C LYS A 423 12.15 -3.95 -21.14
N PRO A 424 10.91 -4.47 -21.21
CA PRO A 424 9.88 -4.11 -20.25
C PRO A 424 10.42 -4.35 -18.84
N SER A 425 10.53 -3.27 -18.08
CA SER A 425 10.99 -3.30 -16.71
C SER A 425 10.23 -2.26 -15.91
N LEU A 426 9.93 -2.63 -14.67
CA LEU A 426 9.42 -1.72 -13.66
C LEU A 426 10.63 -1.08 -12.97
N MET A 427 10.77 0.23 -13.11
CA MET A 427 11.84 0.99 -12.47
C MET A 427 11.27 1.85 -11.35
N LEU A 428 11.82 1.69 -10.15
CA LEU A 428 11.43 2.53 -9.01
C LEU A 428 12.29 3.80 -8.99
N VAL A 429 11.64 4.95 -8.79
CA VAL A 429 12.28 6.25 -8.67
C VAL A 429 11.80 6.89 -7.38
N ASP A 430 12.71 6.97 -6.40
CA ASP A 430 12.41 7.55 -5.09
C ASP A 430 12.33 9.09 -5.19
N LEU A 431 11.16 9.66 -4.89
CA LEU A 431 10.92 11.10 -4.85
C LEU A 431 10.83 11.68 -3.43
N SER A 432 11.30 10.97 -2.39
CA SER A 432 11.22 11.45 -0.99
C SER A 432 11.83 12.84 -0.83
N ASP A 433 13.05 13.04 -1.35
CA ASP A 433 13.80 14.29 -1.23
C ASP A 433 13.14 15.43 -2.02
N MET A 434 12.54 15.11 -3.17
CA MET A 434 11.76 16.07 -3.95
C MET A 434 10.50 16.50 -3.18
N GLY A 435 9.83 15.57 -2.50
CA GLY A 435 8.70 15.86 -1.64
C GLY A 435 9.08 16.80 -0.48
N GLU A 436 10.21 16.53 0.20
CA GLU A 436 10.74 17.39 1.26
C GLU A 436 11.13 18.78 0.73
N PHE A 437 11.77 18.83 -0.44
CA PHE A 437 12.13 20.09 -1.09
C PHE A 437 10.90 20.94 -1.39
N ILE A 438 9.86 20.37 -2.00
CA ILE A 438 8.60 21.08 -2.31
C ILE A 438 7.97 21.63 -1.03
N ALA A 439 8.03 20.92 0.10
CA ALA A 439 7.50 21.41 1.37
C ALA A 439 8.30 22.59 1.94
N ALA A 440 9.62 22.64 1.70
CA ALA A 440 10.52 23.64 2.26
C ALA A 440 10.65 24.92 1.42
N VAL A 441 10.36 24.85 0.11
CA VAL A 441 10.48 26.01 -0.79
C VAL A 441 9.54 27.14 -0.36
N GLN A 442 10.11 28.33 -0.20
CA GLN A 442 9.37 29.55 0.10
C GLN A 442 9.84 30.66 -0.84
N ASN A 443 8.93 31.55 -1.24
CA ASN A 443 9.32 32.75 -1.95
C ASN A 443 9.98 33.71 -0.96
N ARG A 444 11.17 34.22 -1.30
CA ARG A 444 11.91 35.17 -0.45
C ARG A 444 11.49 36.63 -0.65
N PHE A 445 10.51 36.89 -1.50
CA PHE A 445 10.11 38.23 -1.94
C PHE A 445 8.69 38.58 -1.50
#